data_AF-A0A7S2SR97-F1
#
_entry.id   AF-A0A7S2SR97-F1
#
_cell.length_a   1.000
_cell.length_b   1.000
_cell.length_c   1.000
_cell.angle_alpha   90.00
_cell.angle_beta   90.00
_cell.angle_gamma   90.00
#
_symmetry.space_group_name_H-M   'P 1'
#
loop_
_entity.id
_entity.type
_entity.pdbx_description
1 polymer ?
#
loop_
_entity_poly.entity_id
_entity_poly.type
_entity_poly.pdbx_seq_one_letter_code
_entity_poly.pdbx_strand_id
1 'polypeptide(L)'
;LLGALPDPVLLDLCCRSRLLQQPGDGGATPERDLMLRVLVNSYAERESQVDKISQMPLYPDEQLLFDPNSVPLGSYHGDRPLALPKLNLQFLTFQDYLLRAFNLFRLESAYEIREDLMDAIRRLAPRTDPFGKSFFGGWARMAA
;
A
#
# COMPACT_ATOMS: atom_id res chain seq x y z
N LEU A 1 21.88 -11.91 -11.63
CA LEU A 1 22.68 -13.12 -11.26
C LEU A 1 21.80 -14.36 -11.12
N LEU A 2 20.79 -14.38 -10.24
CA LEU A 2 19.92 -15.56 -10.05
C LEU A 2 19.06 -15.92 -11.28
N GLY A 3 18.61 -14.93 -12.07
CA GLY A 3 17.76 -15.15 -13.24
C GLY A 3 18.42 -15.89 -14.42
N ALA A 4 19.75 -16.04 -14.44
CA ALA A 4 20.49 -16.74 -15.49
C ALA A 4 20.77 -18.23 -15.15
N LEU A 5 20.46 -18.66 -13.92
CA LEU A 5 20.72 -20.03 -13.48
C LEU A 5 19.68 -21.00 -14.07
N PRO A 6 20.07 -22.24 -14.42
CA PRO A 6 19.13 -23.24 -14.89
C PRO A 6 18.21 -23.73 -13.77
N ASP A 7 16.99 -24.13 -14.11
CA ASP A 7 15.95 -24.59 -13.17
C ASP A 7 16.40 -25.65 -12.16
N PRO A 8 17.13 -26.73 -12.53
CA PRO A 8 17.57 -27.73 -11.55
C PRO A 8 18.52 -27.15 -10.50
N VAL A 9 19.35 -26.16 -10.87
CA VAL A 9 20.28 -25.51 -9.94
C VAL A 9 19.54 -24.57 -9.00
N LEU A 10 18.50 -23.88 -9.48
CA LEU A 10 17.63 -23.06 -8.63
C LEU A 10 16.89 -23.93 -7.59
N LEU A 11 16.40 -25.09 -8.02
CA LEU A 11 15.73 -26.02 -7.11
C LEU A 11 16.69 -26.58 -6.06
N ASP A 12 17.89 -27.02 -6.46
CA ASP A 12 18.92 -27.48 -5.51
C ASP A 12 19.28 -26.38 -4.50
N LEU A 13 19.43 -25.13 -4.97
CA LEU A 13 19.75 -23.99 -4.11
C LEU A 13 18.62 -23.73 -3.10
N CYS A 14 17.36 -23.68 -3.54
CA CYS A 14 16.19 -23.53 -2.67
C CYS A 14 16.07 -24.65 -1.63
N CYS A 15 16.40 -25.89 -2.00
CA CYS A 15 16.39 -27.03 -1.10
C CYS A 15 17.54 -26.94 -0.07
N ARG A 16 18.74 -26.58 -0.51
CA ARG A 16 19.90 -26.39 0.40
C ARG A 16 19.71 -25.25 1.37
N SER A 17 19.05 -24.16 0.95
CA SER A 17 18.70 -23.04 1.81
C SER A 17 17.50 -23.33 2.74
N ARG A 18 16.93 -24.54 2.69
CA ARG A 18 15.74 -24.96 3.45
C ARG A 18 14.52 -24.06 3.23
N LEU A 19 14.43 -23.43 2.06
CA LEU A 19 13.29 -22.59 1.67
C LEU A 19 12.19 -23.41 1.01
N LEU A 20 12.57 -24.48 0.29
CA LEU A 20 11.65 -25.43 -0.33
C LEU A 20 11.97 -26.86 0.08
N GLN A 21 10.94 -27.68 0.21
CA GLN A 21 11.09 -29.13 0.36
C GLN A 21 11.44 -29.76 -0.99
N GLN A 22 12.23 -30.84 -0.97
CA GLN A 22 12.48 -31.61 -2.19
C GLN A 22 11.17 -32.18 -2.70
N PRO A 23 10.87 -32.08 -4.02
CA PRO A 23 9.71 -32.75 -4.58
C PRO A 23 9.91 -34.26 -4.42
N GLY A 24 9.00 -34.93 -3.71
CA GLY A 24 8.99 -36.39 -3.65
C GLY A 24 8.68 -37.01 -5.02
N ASP A 25 8.70 -38.35 -5.12
CA ASP A 25 8.55 -39.13 -6.38
C ASP A 25 7.26 -38.86 -7.21
N GLY A 26 6.34 -38.02 -6.73
CA GLY A 26 5.16 -37.54 -7.47
C GLY A 26 4.83 -36.06 -7.26
N GLY A 27 5.78 -35.26 -6.73
CA GLY A 27 5.59 -33.84 -6.48
C GLY A 27 5.82 -32.99 -7.71
N ALA A 28 4.89 -32.07 -8.02
CA ALA A 28 5.09 -31.09 -9.08
C ALA A 28 6.30 -30.19 -8.76
N THR A 29 7.20 -30.01 -9.73
CA THR A 29 8.28 -29.04 -9.61
C THR A 29 7.69 -27.64 -9.52
N PRO A 30 8.10 -26.81 -8.54
CA PRO A 30 7.59 -25.45 -8.40
C PRO A 30 7.92 -24.62 -9.63
N GLU A 31 7.10 -23.61 -9.90
CA GLU A 31 7.33 -22.66 -11.00
C GLU A 31 8.63 -21.87 -10.77
N ARG A 32 9.37 -21.62 -11.86
CA ARG A 32 10.64 -20.88 -11.82
C ARG A 32 10.50 -19.51 -11.15
N ASP A 33 9.43 -18.78 -11.46
CA ASP A 33 9.17 -17.45 -10.90
C ASP A 33 9.02 -17.49 -9.37
N LEU A 34 8.33 -18.51 -8.84
CA LEU A 34 8.19 -18.71 -7.40
C LEU A 34 9.55 -18.97 -6.73
N MET A 35 10.38 -19.85 -7.30
CA MET A 35 11.72 -20.14 -6.78
C MET A 35 12.59 -18.88 -6.71
N LEU A 36 12.56 -18.06 -7.77
CA LEU A 36 13.30 -16.79 -7.81
C LEU A 36 12.77 -15.80 -6.77
N ARG A 37 11.44 -15.63 -6.67
CA ARG A 37 10.83 -14.72 -5.68
C ARG A 37 11.16 -15.12 -4.25
N VAL A 38 11.12 -16.42 -3.94
CA VAL A 38 11.46 -16.93 -2.60
C VAL A 38 12.91 -16.63 -2.25
N LEU A 39 13.84 -16.92 -3.16
CA LEU A 39 15.27 -16.63 -2.95
C LEU A 39 15.56 -15.14 -2.81
N VAL A 40 14.95 -14.32 -3.66
CA VAL A 40 15.12 -12.86 -3.59
C VAL A 40 14.53 -12.35 -2.27
N ASN A 41 13.33 -12.77 -1.89
CA ASN A 41 12.69 -12.30 -0.65
C ASN A 41 13.43 -12.75 0.63
N SER A 42 14.13 -13.89 0.60
CA SER A 42 14.90 -14.36 1.76
C SER A 42 16.27 -13.70 1.90
N TYR A 43 16.94 -13.40 0.78
CA TYR A 43 18.34 -12.94 0.77
C TYR A 43 18.54 -11.49 0.34
N ALA A 44 17.50 -10.81 -0.16
CA ALA A 44 17.59 -9.38 -0.46
C ALA A 44 17.80 -8.57 0.83
N GLU A 45 18.56 -7.49 0.69
CA GLU A 45 18.73 -6.51 1.75
C GLU A 45 17.38 -5.89 2.12
N ARG A 46 17.12 -5.77 3.43
CA ARG A 46 15.89 -5.19 3.94
C ARG A 46 16.14 -3.75 4.33
N GLU A 47 15.43 -2.84 3.70
CA GLU A 47 15.38 -1.44 4.12
C GLU A 47 14.91 -1.33 5.58
N SER A 48 15.52 -0.40 6.31
CA SER A 48 15.12 -0.14 7.69
C SER A 48 13.72 0.49 7.73
N GLN A 49 12.97 0.21 8.80
CA GLN A 49 11.64 0.80 8.98
C GLN A 49 11.70 2.33 9.12
N VAL A 50 12.78 2.84 9.71
CA VAL A 50 12.98 4.28 9.89
C VAL A 50 13.18 4.95 8.54
N ASP A 51 14.03 4.40 7.68
CA ASP A 51 14.27 4.97 6.35
C ASP A 51 12.99 5.01 5.52
N LYS A 52 12.17 3.95 5.59
CA LYS A 52 10.85 3.93 4.94
C LYS A 52 9.94 5.06 5.40
N ILE A 53 9.87 5.30 6.72
CA ILE A 53 9.04 6.38 7.28
C ILE A 53 9.60 7.75 6.87
N SER A 54 10.93 7.92 6.90
CA SER A 54 11.58 9.17 6.51
C SER A 54 11.39 9.51 5.02
N GLN A 55 11.22 8.51 4.16
CA GLN A 55 10.92 8.71 2.74
C GLN A 55 9.44 8.95 2.45
N MET A 56 8.53 8.73 3.41
CA MET A 56 7.10 8.94 3.17
C MET A 56 6.76 10.43 3.10
N PRO A 57 5.94 10.84 2.11
CA PRO A 57 5.45 12.22 2.06
C PRO A 57 4.52 12.49 3.24
N LEU A 58 4.62 13.70 3.80
CA LEU A 58 3.79 14.13 4.90
C LEU A 58 2.31 14.28 4.49
N TYR A 59 2.08 14.80 3.28
CA TYR A 59 0.73 15.00 2.73
C TYR A 59 0.25 13.78 1.94
N PRO A 60 -1.08 13.53 1.92
CA PRO A 60 -1.66 12.46 1.12
C PRO A 60 -1.72 12.84 -0.36
N ASP A 61 -1.43 11.86 -1.22
CA ASP A 61 -1.60 11.98 -2.67
C ASP A 61 -3.04 11.60 -3.09
N GLU A 62 -3.45 11.95 -4.31
CA GLU A 62 -4.77 11.62 -4.85
C GLU A 62 -5.06 10.12 -4.84
N GLN A 63 -4.04 9.29 -5.12
CA GLN A 63 -4.15 7.83 -5.06
C GLN A 63 -4.51 7.33 -3.66
N LEU A 64 -4.02 7.99 -2.61
CA LEU A 64 -4.34 7.65 -1.23
C LEU A 64 -5.73 8.16 -0.82
N LEU A 65 -6.08 9.40 -1.22
CA LEU A 65 -7.37 10.00 -0.89
C LEU A 65 -8.54 9.17 -1.47
N PHE A 66 -8.38 8.67 -2.69
CA PHE A 66 -9.44 7.95 -3.41
C PHE A 66 -9.26 6.42 -3.43
N ASP A 67 -8.37 5.84 -2.61
CA ASP A 67 -8.26 4.39 -2.47
C ASP A 67 -9.37 3.83 -1.56
N PRO A 68 -10.31 3.01 -2.09
CA PRO A 68 -11.43 2.50 -1.31
C PRO A 68 -11.05 1.47 -0.24
N ASN A 69 -9.85 0.88 -0.32
CA ASN A 69 -9.42 -0.15 0.64
C ASN A 69 -8.84 0.44 1.93
N SER A 70 -8.32 1.67 1.85
CA SER A 70 -7.74 2.41 2.98
C SER A 70 -8.65 3.52 3.47
N VAL A 71 -9.26 4.29 2.56
CA VAL A 71 -10.16 5.40 2.88
C VAL A 71 -11.56 5.14 2.27
N PRO A 72 -12.48 4.49 2.99
CA PRO A 72 -13.78 4.10 2.45
C PRO A 72 -14.58 5.31 1.97
N LEU A 73 -15.28 5.17 0.85
CA LEU A 73 -16.14 6.20 0.27
C LEU A 73 -17.48 6.20 1.00
N GLY A 74 -17.60 7.03 2.04
CA GLY A 74 -18.81 7.17 2.86
C GLY A 74 -18.83 6.28 4.10
N SER A 75 -20.03 6.09 4.66
CA SER A 75 -20.21 5.34 5.91
C SER A 75 -19.87 3.87 5.73
N TYR A 76 -18.81 3.43 6.41
CA TYR A 76 -18.37 2.05 6.40
C TYR A 76 -19.11 1.25 7.48
N HIS A 77 -19.82 0.19 7.07
CA HIS A 77 -20.66 -0.63 7.95
C HIS A 77 -19.99 -1.91 8.48
N GLY A 78 -18.71 -2.16 8.14
CA GLY A 78 -18.00 -3.36 8.58
C GLY A 78 -18.14 -4.58 7.65
N ASP A 79 -18.78 -4.43 6.49
CA ASP A 79 -19.10 -5.56 5.58
C ASP A 79 -17.87 -6.19 4.90
N ARG A 80 -16.76 -5.45 4.79
CA ARG A 80 -15.52 -5.90 4.11
C ARG A 80 -14.28 -5.47 4.88
N PRO A 81 -13.25 -6.30 5.03
CA PRO A 81 -12.05 -5.89 5.76
C PRO A 81 -11.35 -4.71 5.06
N LEU A 82 -10.93 -3.72 5.85
CA LEU A 82 -10.09 -2.62 5.40
C LEU A 82 -8.61 -2.94 5.65
N ALA A 83 -7.73 -2.38 4.83
CA ALA A 83 -6.28 -2.53 4.96
C ALA A 83 -5.71 -1.62 6.06
N LEU A 84 -6.32 -1.66 7.26
CA LEU A 84 -6.00 -0.80 8.39
C LEU A 84 -5.25 -1.57 9.49
N PRO A 85 -4.19 -0.97 10.07
CA PRO A 85 -3.59 -1.53 11.26
C PRO A 85 -4.57 -1.44 12.44
N LYS A 86 -4.61 -2.49 13.26
CA LYS A 86 -5.49 -2.57 14.43
C LYS A 86 -4.74 -2.17 15.70
N LEU A 87 -5.36 -1.31 16.50
CA LEU A 87 -4.92 -0.97 17.85
C LEU A 87 -5.65 -1.88 18.85
N ASN A 88 -4.88 -2.76 19.49
CA ASN A 88 -5.34 -3.65 20.55
C ASN A 88 -4.53 -3.36 21.83
N LEU A 89 -4.57 -4.28 22.80
CA LEU A 89 -3.83 -4.13 24.06
C LEU A 89 -2.33 -4.48 23.96
N GLN A 90 -1.95 -5.32 22.98
CA GLN A 90 -0.60 -5.85 22.86
C GLN A 90 0.02 -5.46 21.52
N PHE A 91 1.28 -5.04 21.59
CA PHE A 91 2.12 -4.67 20.44
C PHE A 91 3.46 -5.39 20.54
N LEU A 92 4.10 -5.66 19.39
CA LEU A 92 5.36 -6.42 19.37
C LEU A 92 6.50 -5.62 20.01
N THR A 93 6.56 -4.33 19.69
CA THR A 93 7.53 -3.37 20.25
C THR A 93 6.87 -2.00 20.35
N PHE A 94 7.52 -1.07 21.05
CA PHE A 94 7.10 0.33 21.08
C PHE A 94 7.06 0.97 19.67
N GLN A 95 8.01 0.63 18.81
CA GLN A 95 8.06 1.13 17.44
C GLN A 95 6.87 0.63 16.59
N ASP A 96 6.44 -0.62 16.79
CA ASP A 96 5.24 -1.17 16.13
C ASP A 96 3.99 -0.41 16.54
N TYR A 97 3.84 -0.06 17.82
CA TYR A 97 2.74 0.79 18.28
C TYR A 97 2.74 2.16 17.59
N LEU A 98 3.87 2.86 17.59
CA LEU A 98 3.98 4.19 16.98
C LEU A 98 3.68 4.15 15.48
N LEU A 99 4.18 3.14 14.77
CA LEU A 99 3.94 2.99 13.34
C LEU A 99 2.46 2.77 13.04
N ARG A 100 1.76 1.95 13.81
CA ARG A 100 0.31 1.73 13.65
C ARG A 100 -0.50 2.99 13.95
N ALA A 101 -0.19 3.68 15.05
CA ALA A 101 -0.85 4.91 15.43
C ALA A 101 -0.63 6.01 14.39
N PHE A 102 0.60 6.17 13.89
CA PHE A 102 0.95 7.09 12.82
C PHE A 102 0.16 6.82 11.54
N ASN A 103 0.10 5.55 11.10
CA ASN A 103 -0.63 5.19 9.89
C ASN A 103 -2.13 5.44 10.01
N LEU A 104 -2.75 5.15 11.17
CA LEU A 104 -4.16 5.43 11.39
C LEU A 104 -4.45 6.93 11.36
N PHE A 105 -3.65 7.73 12.09
CA PHE A 105 -3.81 9.18 12.12
C PHE A 105 -3.67 9.80 10.72
N ARG A 106 -2.72 9.28 9.92
CA ARG A 106 -2.52 9.71 8.54
C ARG A 106 -3.75 9.40 7.66
N LEU A 107 -4.36 8.23 7.82
CA LEU A 107 -5.54 7.83 7.05
C LEU A 107 -6.81 8.58 7.48
N GLU A 108 -6.96 8.85 8.78
CA GLU A 108 -8.03 9.69 9.32
C GLU A 108 -7.92 11.13 8.80
N SER A 109 -6.71 11.72 8.86
CA SER A 109 -6.45 13.04 8.28
C SER A 109 -6.73 13.07 6.77
N ALA A 110 -6.36 12.01 6.04
CA ALA A 110 -6.63 11.90 4.61
C ALA A 110 -8.15 11.83 4.32
N TYR A 111 -8.93 11.14 5.17
CA TYR A 111 -10.39 11.12 5.07
C TYR A 111 -10.98 12.51 5.24
N GLU A 112 -10.56 13.26 6.27
CA GLU A 112 -11.03 14.63 6.51
C GLU A 112 -10.67 15.57 5.36
N ILE A 113 -9.41 15.55 4.92
CA ILE A 113 -8.94 16.35 3.78
C ILE A 113 -9.77 16.07 2.53
N ARG A 114 -10.13 14.80 2.28
CA ARG A 114 -10.96 14.44 1.12
C ARG A 114 -12.35 15.03 1.23
N GLU A 115 -13.00 14.94 2.38
CA GLU A 115 -14.35 15.49 2.57
C GLU A 115 -14.35 17.02 2.35
N ASP A 116 -13.37 17.72 2.92
CA ASP A 116 -13.20 19.16 2.73
C ASP A 116 -12.93 19.51 1.25
N LEU A 117 -12.08 18.73 0.58
CA LEU A 117 -11.79 18.89 -0.84
C LEU A 117 -13.05 18.69 -1.69
N MET A 118 -13.84 17.65 -1.40
CA MET A 118 -15.06 17.36 -2.12
C MET A 118 -16.13 18.45 -1.91
N ASP A 119 -16.28 18.98 -0.70
CA ASP A 119 -17.19 20.11 -0.44
C ASP A 119 -16.75 21.38 -1.21
N ALA A 120 -15.45 21.71 -1.16
CA ALA A 120 -14.90 22.86 -1.86
C ALA A 120 -15.09 22.76 -3.39
N ILE A 121 -14.77 21.61 -3.98
CA ILE A 121 -14.93 21.36 -5.43
C ILE A 121 -16.40 21.43 -5.83
N ARG A 122 -17.31 20.85 -5.04
CA ARG A 122 -18.76 20.91 -5.31
C ARG A 122 -19.27 22.35 -5.34
N ARG A 123 -18.80 23.21 -4.42
CA ARG A 123 -19.19 24.63 -4.36
C ARG A 123 -18.60 25.49 -5.47
N LEU A 124 -17.35 25.22 -5.85
CA LEU A 124 -16.70 25.90 -6.98
C LEU A 124 -17.40 25.58 -8.32
N ALA A 125 -18.06 24.42 -8.41
CA ALA A 125 -18.78 23.97 -9.59
C ALA A 125 -17.94 24.13 -10.88
N PRO A 126 -16.76 23.47 -10.97
CA PRO A 126 -15.92 23.53 -12.16
C PRO A 126 -16.65 22.98 -13.38
N ARG A 127 -16.53 23.69 -14.50
CA ARG A 127 -17.08 23.32 -15.81
C ARG A 127 -15.99 23.46 -16.86
N THR A 128 -16.17 22.73 -17.96
CA THR A 128 -15.27 22.76 -19.10
C THR A 128 -15.99 23.36 -20.30
N ASP A 129 -15.39 24.35 -20.92
CA ASP A 129 -15.86 24.97 -22.16
C ASP A 129 -15.59 24.03 -23.36
N PRO A 130 -16.27 24.14 -24.52
CA PRO A 130 -15.99 23.30 -25.68
C PRO A 130 -14.55 23.40 -26.21
N PHE A 131 -13.84 24.48 -25.87
CA PHE A 131 -12.41 24.67 -26.17
C PHE A 131 -11.46 24.06 -25.12
N GLY A 132 -11.98 23.32 -24.14
CA GLY A 132 -11.19 22.63 -23.11
C GLY A 132 -10.71 23.53 -21.96
N LYS A 133 -11.15 24.79 -21.90
CA LYS A 133 -10.82 25.71 -20.80
C LYS A 133 -11.71 25.44 -19.60
N SER A 134 -11.12 25.30 -18.42
CA SER A 134 -11.87 25.19 -17.17
C SER A 134 -12.34 26.57 -16.70
N PHE A 135 -13.58 26.65 -16.23
CA PHE A 135 -14.14 27.82 -15.57
C PHE A 135 -14.95 27.37 -14.35
N PHE A 136 -15.01 28.21 -13.32
CA PHE A 136 -15.73 27.91 -12.08
C PHE A 136 -17.06 28.66 -12.07
N GLY A 137 -18.16 27.93 -11.89
CA GLY A 137 -19.51 28.49 -11.84
C GLY A 137 -19.94 29.00 -10.46
N GLY A 138 -19.17 28.68 -9.43
CA GLY A 138 -19.42 29.07 -8.05
C GLY A 138 -18.17 29.56 -7.33
N TRP A 139 -18.28 29.71 -6.02
CA TRP A 139 -17.20 30.16 -5.16
C TRP A 139 -17.13 29.31 -3.90
N ALA A 140 -15.91 29.09 -3.39
CA ALA A 140 -15.69 28.46 -2.09
C ALA A 140 -14.79 29.38 -1.25
N ARG A 141 -15.04 29.44 0.06
CA ARG A 141 -14.21 30.26 0.96
C ARG A 141 -12.81 29.67 1.15
N MET A 142 -12.70 28.34 1.10
CA MET A 142 -11.48 27.58 1.39
C MET A 142 -10.69 27.20 0.13
N ALA A 143 -11.20 27.52 -1.06
CA ALA A 143 -10.56 27.22 -2.34
C ALA A 143 -10.90 28.33 -3.34
N ALA A 144 -9.88 28.87 -4.01
CA ALA A 144 -9.99 29.97 -4.97
C ALA A 144 -9.21 29.64 -6.24
#